data_AF-A0A8H7LS73-F1
#
_entry.id   AF-A0A8H7LS73-F1
#
_cell.length_a   1.000
_cell.length_b   1.000
_cell.length_c   1.000
_cell.angle_alpha   90.00
_cell.angle_beta   90.00
_cell.angle_gamma   90.00
#
_symmetry.space_group_name_H-M   'P 1'
#
loop_
_entity.id
_entity.type
_entity.pdbx_description
1 polymer ?
#
loop_
_entity_poly.entity_id
_entity_poly.type
_entity_poly.pdbx_seq_one_letter_code
_entity_poly.pdbx_strand_id
1 'polypeptide(L)'
;MSAVHTFNGDPILRYLALDRDYDPSPDDSPIEFLKKHMSQLPPHLLVLFNAHPKATPRARSSVPAIRNRRCAYVATEPKSLDPDVLIKVDPEVWDLVDSERAQALTIKRPTEEDEAEADERGWAANEFQDGNKLHVGKIGELLAELEGERRRERERAVRRQVLVARAREEETLEEEEESSDEEESVLPGIECLRADPAEEDIRRTIRERFISGLLTNVDYDGVDWDEKWDPDDREDEEKWFDEEEES
;
A
#
# COMPACT_ATOMS: atom_id res chain seq x y z
N MET A 1 18.12 -21.80 -24.96
CA MET A 1 18.34 -22.85 -23.94
C MET A 1 18.59 -22.15 -22.61
N SER A 2 17.54 -21.64 -21.97
CA SER A 2 17.69 -21.03 -20.63
C SER A 2 17.83 -22.16 -19.63
N ALA A 3 18.96 -22.20 -18.90
CA ALA A 3 19.12 -23.12 -17.80
C ALA A 3 18.02 -22.80 -16.77
N VAL A 4 17.08 -23.72 -16.57
CA VAL A 4 16.16 -23.65 -15.44
C VAL A 4 17.02 -23.89 -14.21
N HIS A 5 17.43 -22.81 -13.54
CA HIS A 5 18.12 -22.93 -12.26
C HIS A 5 17.13 -23.51 -11.26
N THR A 6 17.21 -24.83 -11.06
CA THR A 6 16.42 -25.53 -10.05
C THR A 6 16.91 -25.11 -8.67
N PHE A 7 16.00 -24.61 -7.84
CA PHE A 7 16.28 -24.35 -6.43
C PHE A 7 16.81 -25.62 -5.76
N ASN A 8 17.74 -25.45 -4.82
CA ASN A 8 18.34 -26.54 -4.07
C ASN A 8 18.36 -26.20 -2.58
N GLY A 9 17.45 -26.82 -1.82
CA GLY A 9 17.34 -26.65 -0.36
C GLY A 9 18.38 -27.38 0.49
N ASP A 10 19.17 -28.30 -0.08
CA ASP A 10 20.17 -29.11 0.68
C ASP A 10 21.14 -28.25 1.52
N PRO A 11 21.73 -27.15 1.00
CA PRO A 11 22.65 -26.32 1.78
C PRO A 11 21.98 -25.68 3.00
N ILE A 12 20.69 -25.33 2.86
CA ILE A 12 19.90 -24.66 3.90
C ILE A 12 19.59 -25.64 5.03
N LEU A 13 19.13 -26.84 4.68
CA LEU A 13 18.87 -27.91 5.66
C LEU A 13 20.15 -28.31 6.39
N ARG A 14 21.26 -28.45 5.68
CA ARG A 14 22.57 -28.76 6.29
C ARG A 14 23.03 -27.70 7.27
N TYR A 15 22.84 -26.42 6.92
CA TYR A 15 23.23 -25.31 7.79
C TYR A 15 22.43 -25.31 9.10
N LEU A 16 21.11 -25.55 9.03
CA LEU A 16 20.25 -25.64 10.21
C LEU A 16 20.34 -27.01 10.93
N ALA A 17 21.20 -27.92 10.45
CA ALA A 17 21.29 -29.30 10.93
C ALA A 17 19.93 -30.03 10.96
N LEU A 18 19.08 -29.76 9.95
CA LEU A 18 17.78 -30.40 9.76
C LEU A 18 17.90 -31.59 8.82
N ASP A 19 17.05 -32.60 9.04
CA ASP A 19 16.93 -33.76 8.18
C ASP A 19 16.30 -33.38 6.82
N ARG A 20 16.53 -34.23 5.81
CA ARG A 20 15.97 -34.03 4.45
C ARG A 20 14.46 -34.15 4.39
N ASP A 21 13.88 -34.93 5.30
CA ASP A 21 12.44 -35.17 5.40
C ASP A 21 11.76 -34.19 6.36
N TYR A 22 12.39 -33.03 6.63
CA TYR A 22 11.88 -32.03 7.56
C TYR A 22 10.70 -31.25 6.99
N ASP A 23 9.63 -31.14 7.79
CA ASP A 23 8.46 -30.32 7.48
C ASP A 23 8.36 -29.10 8.44
N PRO A 24 8.15 -27.88 7.91
CA PRO A 24 7.98 -27.52 6.49
C PRO A 24 9.29 -27.66 5.70
N SER A 25 9.22 -28.18 4.46
CA SER A 25 10.37 -28.29 3.56
C SER A 25 10.66 -26.96 2.84
N PRO A 26 11.94 -26.59 2.62
CA PRO A 26 12.30 -25.41 1.84
C PRO A 26 11.94 -25.52 0.35
N ASP A 27 11.78 -26.73 -0.20
CA ASP A 27 11.41 -26.96 -1.61
C ASP A 27 9.88 -27.00 -1.79
N ASP A 28 9.16 -27.66 -0.88
CA ASP A 28 7.71 -27.84 -1.02
C ASP A 28 6.91 -26.66 -0.48
N SER A 29 7.36 -26.11 0.65
CA SER A 29 6.69 -25.07 1.45
C SER A 29 7.67 -23.96 1.87
N PRO A 30 8.31 -23.25 0.91
CA PRO A 30 9.37 -22.28 1.19
C PRO A 30 8.91 -21.14 2.11
N ILE A 31 7.67 -20.67 1.98
CA ILE A 31 7.14 -19.56 2.77
C ILE A 31 6.96 -19.95 4.24
N GLU A 32 6.39 -21.12 4.52
CA GLU A 32 6.24 -21.62 5.88
C GLU A 32 7.59 -21.94 6.52
N PHE A 33 8.53 -22.46 5.71
CA PHE A 33 9.91 -22.64 6.15
C PHE A 33 10.58 -21.31 6.51
N LEU A 34 10.47 -20.29 5.65
CA LEU A 34 11.01 -18.94 5.90
C LEU A 34 10.39 -18.29 7.14
N LYS A 35 9.06 -18.38 7.34
CA LYS A 35 8.41 -17.88 8.54
C LYS A 35 9.02 -18.43 9.84
N LYS A 36 9.51 -19.68 9.81
CA LYS A 36 10.06 -20.37 10.98
C LYS A 36 11.56 -20.14 11.16
N HIS A 37 12.32 -20.11 10.06
CA HIS A 37 13.78 -20.23 10.10
C HIS A 37 14.54 -19.06 9.49
N MET A 38 13.87 -18.05 8.94
CA MET A 38 14.54 -16.93 8.27
C MET A 38 15.54 -16.20 9.18
N SER A 39 15.22 -15.98 10.45
CA SER A 39 16.11 -15.30 11.42
C SER A 39 17.36 -16.10 11.77
N GLN A 40 17.35 -17.41 11.53
CA GLN A 40 18.50 -18.29 11.79
C GLN A 40 19.41 -18.40 10.57
N LEU A 41 18.93 -18.01 9.39
CA LEU A 41 19.62 -18.21 8.12
C LEU A 41 20.42 -16.96 7.74
N PRO A 42 21.70 -17.11 7.37
CA PRO A 42 22.49 -15.99 6.90
C PRO A 42 22.05 -15.54 5.49
N PRO A 43 22.31 -14.28 5.09
CA PRO A 43 21.78 -13.69 3.86
C PRO A 43 22.17 -14.45 2.59
N HIS A 44 23.37 -15.02 2.55
CA HIS A 44 23.85 -15.79 1.40
C HIS A 44 23.07 -17.09 1.15
N LEU A 45 22.43 -17.66 2.18
CA LEU A 45 21.53 -18.81 2.02
C LEU A 45 20.11 -18.36 1.68
N LEU A 46 19.67 -17.20 2.21
CA LEU A 46 18.37 -16.63 1.91
C LEU A 46 18.22 -16.26 0.42
N VAL A 47 19.28 -15.74 -0.20
CA VAL A 47 19.31 -15.40 -1.64
C VAL A 47 18.99 -16.60 -2.56
N LEU A 48 19.19 -17.84 -2.10
CA LEU A 48 18.83 -19.02 -2.89
C LEU A 48 17.32 -19.05 -3.21
N PHE A 49 16.47 -18.53 -2.33
CA PHE A 49 15.03 -18.48 -2.54
C PHE A 49 14.59 -17.57 -3.70
N ASN A 50 15.48 -16.73 -4.25
CA ASN A 50 15.16 -15.89 -5.42
C ASN A 50 14.82 -16.72 -6.66
N ALA A 51 15.48 -17.86 -6.83
CA ALA A 51 15.24 -18.77 -7.94
C ALA A 51 14.02 -19.70 -7.70
N HIS A 52 13.40 -19.64 -6.51
CA HIS A 52 12.34 -20.56 -6.15
C HIS A 52 10.98 -20.13 -6.74
N PRO A 53 10.29 -20.96 -7.54
CA PRO A 53 9.06 -20.57 -8.23
C PRO A 53 7.90 -20.19 -7.29
N LYS A 54 7.79 -20.87 -6.14
CA LYS A 54 6.78 -20.56 -5.10
C LYS A 54 7.18 -19.42 -4.13
N ALA A 55 8.39 -18.89 -4.22
CA ALA A 55 8.85 -17.79 -3.35
C ALA A 55 8.86 -16.47 -4.13
N THR A 56 7.72 -16.12 -4.73
CA THR A 56 7.56 -14.85 -5.43
C THR A 56 7.62 -13.67 -4.44
N PRO A 57 7.95 -12.44 -4.89
CA PRO A 57 7.91 -11.26 -4.03
C PRO A 57 6.58 -11.07 -3.29
N ARG A 58 5.46 -11.39 -3.94
CA ARG A 58 4.12 -11.41 -3.33
C ARG A 58 4.02 -12.46 -2.23
N ALA A 59 4.43 -13.70 -2.47
CA ALA A 59 4.38 -14.77 -1.47
C ALA A 59 5.29 -14.46 -0.26
N ARG A 60 6.48 -13.91 -0.53
CA ARG A 60 7.45 -13.46 0.49
C ARG A 60 6.90 -12.36 1.40
N SER A 61 5.98 -11.51 0.92
CA SER A 61 5.36 -10.47 1.74
C SER A 61 4.55 -10.99 2.94
N SER A 62 4.19 -12.28 2.93
CA SER A 62 3.52 -12.94 4.05
C SER A 62 4.47 -13.36 5.18
N VAL A 63 5.80 -13.31 4.94
CA VAL A 63 6.82 -13.55 5.96
C VAL A 63 6.98 -12.25 6.77
N PRO A 64 6.72 -12.24 8.10
CA PRO A 64 6.72 -11.01 8.88
C PRO A 64 8.04 -10.23 8.82
N ALA A 65 9.18 -10.91 8.89
CA ALA A 65 10.49 -10.27 8.79
C ALA A 65 10.68 -9.54 7.45
N ILE A 66 10.33 -10.19 6.32
CA ILE A 66 10.41 -9.55 4.99
C ILE A 66 9.48 -8.34 4.92
N ARG A 67 8.24 -8.48 5.40
CA ARG A 67 7.27 -7.37 5.41
C ARG A 67 7.80 -6.18 6.22
N ASN A 68 8.37 -6.44 7.39
CA ASN A 68 8.95 -5.40 8.25
C ASN A 68 10.14 -4.71 7.57
N ARG A 69 11.05 -5.48 6.96
CA ARG A 69 12.19 -4.92 6.18
C ARG A 69 11.70 -4.01 5.06
N ARG A 70 10.67 -4.41 4.32
CA ARG A 70 10.05 -3.58 3.26
C ARG A 70 9.41 -2.31 3.82
N CYS A 71 8.72 -2.40 4.97
CA CYS A 71 8.17 -1.23 5.65
C CYS A 71 9.28 -0.23 6.06
N ALA A 72 10.38 -0.73 6.64
CA ALA A 72 11.53 0.09 7.02
C ALA A 72 12.19 0.74 5.79
N TYR A 73 12.39 -0.02 4.70
CA TYR A 73 12.89 0.52 3.44
C TYR A 73 12.00 1.65 2.90
N VAL A 74 10.69 1.43 2.85
CA VAL A 74 9.71 2.42 2.40
C VAL A 74 9.74 3.70 3.25
N ALA A 75 9.93 3.57 4.56
CA ALA A 75 10.02 4.72 5.46
C ALA A 75 11.22 5.64 5.17
N THR A 76 12.26 5.15 4.49
CA THR A 76 13.39 5.98 4.04
C THR A 76 13.12 6.81 2.79
N GLU A 77 11.90 6.70 2.23
CA GLU A 77 11.47 7.39 1.00
C GLU A 77 12.44 7.21 -0.18
N PRO A 78 12.70 5.96 -0.60
CA PRO A 78 13.68 5.67 -1.63
C PRO A 78 13.24 6.23 -2.99
N LYS A 79 14.17 6.88 -3.70
CA LYS A 79 13.93 7.46 -5.03
C LYS A 79 13.47 6.44 -6.08
N SER A 80 13.77 5.16 -5.88
CA SER A 80 13.31 4.08 -6.76
C SER A 80 11.80 3.89 -6.74
N LEU A 81 11.12 4.33 -5.67
CA LEU A 81 9.66 4.25 -5.50
C LEU A 81 8.96 5.59 -5.78
N ASP A 82 9.68 6.59 -6.29
CA ASP A 82 9.10 7.86 -6.70
C ASP A 82 8.24 7.63 -7.96
N PRO A 83 6.96 8.05 -8.00
CA PRO A 83 6.09 7.87 -9.17
C PRO A 83 6.78 8.24 -10.50
N ASP A 84 7.46 9.38 -10.56
CA ASP A 84 8.12 9.88 -11.79
C ASP A 84 9.24 8.97 -12.32
N VAL A 85 9.85 8.18 -11.43
CA VAL A 85 10.87 7.20 -11.75
C VAL A 85 10.22 5.87 -12.09
N LEU A 86 9.29 5.42 -11.24
CA LEU A 86 8.65 4.11 -11.33
C LEU A 86 7.83 3.95 -12.62
N ILE A 87 7.12 5.00 -13.03
CA ILE A 87 6.34 5.11 -14.27
C ILE A 87 7.17 4.80 -15.53
N LYS A 88 8.49 5.06 -15.50
CA LYS A 88 9.40 4.78 -16.63
C LYS A 88 9.85 3.31 -16.67
N VAL A 89 9.76 2.63 -15.54
CA VAL A 89 10.30 1.28 -15.33
C VAL A 89 9.17 0.24 -15.32
N ASP A 90 8.00 0.60 -14.82
CA ASP A 90 6.84 -0.26 -14.68
C ASP A 90 5.60 0.40 -15.30
N PRO A 91 5.26 0.06 -16.56
CA PRO A 91 4.10 0.64 -17.24
C PRO A 91 2.76 0.40 -16.52
N GLU A 92 2.61 -0.69 -15.76
CA GLU A 92 1.38 -1.01 -15.01
C GLU A 92 1.10 0.02 -13.89
N VAL A 93 2.13 0.77 -13.49
CA VAL A 93 1.99 1.88 -12.54
C VAL A 93 1.25 3.06 -13.19
N TRP A 94 1.24 3.21 -14.52
CA TRP A 94 0.43 4.24 -15.20
C TRP A 94 -1.05 4.05 -14.92
N ASP A 95 -1.58 2.85 -15.12
CA ASP A 95 -3.01 2.56 -14.90
C ASP A 95 -3.41 2.79 -13.44
N LEU A 96 -2.49 2.48 -12.51
CA LEU A 96 -2.66 2.76 -11.09
C LEU A 96 -2.68 4.27 -10.80
N VAL A 97 -1.73 5.01 -11.36
CA VAL A 97 -1.62 6.46 -11.18
C VAL A 97 -2.83 7.17 -11.79
N ASP A 98 -3.24 6.77 -13.00
CA ASP A 98 -4.35 7.38 -13.72
C ASP A 98 -5.69 7.04 -13.07
N SER A 99 -5.88 5.82 -12.56
CA SER A 99 -7.07 5.46 -11.80
C SER A 99 -7.15 6.20 -10.45
N GLU A 100 -6.05 6.36 -9.73
CA GLU A 100 -6.01 7.14 -8.48
C GLU A 100 -6.23 8.64 -8.75
N ARG A 101 -5.65 9.20 -9.83
CA ARG A 101 -5.91 10.58 -10.26
C ARG A 101 -7.37 10.79 -10.67
N ALA A 102 -7.97 9.84 -11.40
CA ALA A 102 -9.38 9.89 -11.77
C ALA A 102 -10.31 9.77 -10.55
N GLN A 103 -9.92 8.98 -9.54
CA GLN A 103 -10.63 8.88 -8.27
C GLN A 103 -10.51 10.17 -7.44
N ALA A 104 -9.33 10.78 -7.37
CA ALA A 104 -9.14 12.07 -6.71
C ALA A 104 -9.95 13.20 -7.38
N LEU A 105 -10.13 13.14 -8.70
CA LEU A 105 -10.97 14.08 -9.46
C LEU A 105 -12.47 13.87 -9.23
N THR A 106 -12.91 12.63 -8.98
CA THR A 106 -14.33 12.31 -8.68
C THR A 106 -14.69 12.54 -7.22
N ILE A 107 -13.74 12.34 -6.30
CA ILE A 107 -13.86 12.71 -4.89
C ILE A 107 -13.38 14.16 -4.74
N LYS A 108 -14.18 15.14 -5.19
CA LYS A 108 -13.98 16.55 -4.82
C LYS A 108 -13.93 16.64 -3.29
N ARG A 109 -12.73 16.81 -2.74
CA ARG A 109 -12.55 17.12 -1.30
C ARG A 109 -13.13 18.52 -1.03
N PRO A 110 -13.74 18.77 0.14
CA PRO A 110 -14.37 20.05 0.45
C PRO A 110 -13.34 21.17 0.30
N THR A 111 -13.63 22.15 -0.55
CA THR A 111 -12.97 23.45 -0.49
C THR A 111 -13.72 24.32 0.51
N GLU A 112 -13.02 25.28 1.12
CA GLU A 112 -13.33 25.96 2.40
C GLU A 112 -14.73 26.59 2.63
N GLU A 113 -15.68 26.54 1.70
CA GLU A 113 -17.09 26.81 1.97
C GLU A 113 -17.89 26.13 0.86
N ASP A 114 -18.35 24.90 1.12
CA ASP A 114 -19.10 24.14 0.12
C ASP A 114 -20.43 24.84 -0.19
N GLU A 115 -20.68 25.11 -1.48
CA GLU A 115 -21.87 25.81 -1.98
C GLU A 115 -23.17 25.27 -1.35
N ALA A 116 -23.28 23.95 -1.15
CA ALA A 116 -24.44 23.33 -0.52
C ALA A 116 -24.64 23.71 0.96
N GLU A 117 -23.55 23.87 1.73
CA GLU A 117 -23.64 24.32 3.13
C GLU A 117 -23.96 25.82 3.22
N ALA A 118 -23.44 26.61 2.26
CA ALA A 118 -23.78 28.02 2.10
C ALA A 118 -25.24 28.21 1.66
N ASP A 119 -25.74 27.34 0.77
CA ASP A 119 -27.12 27.32 0.28
C ASP A 119 -28.10 26.97 1.41
N GLU A 120 -27.80 25.97 2.25
CA GLU A 120 -28.62 25.63 3.41
C GLU A 120 -28.66 26.77 4.44
N ARG A 121 -27.52 27.43 4.71
CA ARG A 121 -27.49 28.65 5.54
C ARG A 121 -28.31 29.77 4.92
N GLY A 122 -28.19 29.97 3.60
CA GLY A 122 -28.90 31.00 2.85
C GLY A 122 -30.40 30.78 2.79
N TRP A 123 -30.84 29.54 2.62
CA TRP A 123 -32.24 29.13 2.63
C TRP A 123 -32.85 29.35 4.02
N ALA A 124 -32.17 28.90 5.07
CA ALA A 124 -32.62 29.14 6.44
C ALA A 124 -32.74 30.65 6.73
N ALA A 125 -31.77 31.46 6.30
CA ALA A 125 -31.76 32.90 6.53
C ALA A 125 -32.89 33.66 5.82
N ASN A 126 -33.26 33.24 4.59
CA ASN A 126 -34.10 34.04 3.71
C ASN A 126 -35.51 33.47 3.49
N GLU A 127 -35.68 32.14 3.51
CA GLU A 127 -36.93 31.48 3.15
C GLU A 127 -37.61 30.78 4.35
N PHE A 128 -36.86 30.44 5.39
CA PHE A 128 -37.43 29.77 6.56
C PHE A 128 -38.21 30.76 7.46
N GLN A 129 -39.52 30.52 7.59
CA GLN A 129 -40.46 31.33 8.40
C GLN A 129 -40.42 32.84 8.07
N ASP A 130 -40.40 33.19 6.78
CA ASP A 130 -40.38 34.58 6.29
C ASP A 130 -39.27 35.45 6.93
N GLY A 131 -38.14 34.83 7.31
CA GLY A 131 -36.98 35.54 7.87
C GLY A 131 -37.12 35.95 9.35
N ASN A 132 -37.98 35.29 10.13
CA ASN A 132 -38.16 35.60 11.55
C ASN A 132 -36.91 35.26 12.38
N LYS A 133 -36.15 36.28 12.78
CA LYS A 133 -34.73 36.20 13.19
C LYS A 133 -34.42 35.45 14.50
N LEU A 134 -35.43 35.08 15.29
CA LEU A 134 -35.19 34.68 16.69
C LEU A 134 -34.47 33.34 16.88
N HIS A 135 -34.42 32.44 15.88
CA HIS A 135 -33.66 31.17 15.97
C HIS A 135 -33.05 30.71 14.64
N VAL A 136 -33.17 31.51 13.58
CA VAL A 136 -32.82 31.14 12.21
C VAL A 136 -31.32 30.90 12.01
N GLY A 137 -30.45 31.64 12.70
CA GLY A 137 -29.00 31.45 12.60
C GLY A 137 -28.55 30.07 13.09
N LYS A 138 -29.07 29.62 14.25
CA LYS A 138 -28.75 28.30 14.81
C LYS A 138 -29.31 27.16 13.96
N ILE A 139 -30.48 27.36 13.36
CA ILE A 139 -31.10 26.36 12.48
C ILE A 139 -30.32 26.25 11.17
N GLY A 140 -29.93 27.38 10.56
CA GLY A 140 -29.10 27.37 9.35
C GLY A 140 -27.72 26.75 9.57
N GLU A 141 -27.10 27.00 10.72
CA GLU A 141 -25.84 26.35 11.10
C GLU A 141 -26.02 24.84 11.27
N LEU A 142 -27.05 24.39 11.98
CA LEU A 142 -27.34 22.98 12.18
C LEU A 142 -27.70 22.25 10.86
N LEU A 143 -28.43 22.91 9.96
CA LEU A 143 -28.76 22.37 8.64
C LEU A 143 -27.51 22.22 7.76
N ALA A 144 -26.63 23.22 7.77
CA ALA A 144 -25.34 23.14 7.07
C ALA A 144 -24.47 21.99 7.62
N GLU A 145 -24.40 21.84 8.95
CA GLU A 145 -23.67 20.73 9.58
C GLU A 145 -24.25 19.36 9.21
N LEU A 146 -25.58 19.23 9.18
CA LEU A 146 -26.27 17.98 8.79
C LEU A 146 -26.07 17.65 7.31
N GLU A 147 -26.08 18.62 6.41
CA GLU A 147 -25.81 18.35 4.99
C GLU A 147 -24.34 18.02 4.76
N GLY A 148 -23.43 18.68 5.49
CA GLY A 148 -22.02 18.28 5.55
C GLY A 148 -21.84 16.86 6.07
N GLU A 149 -22.62 16.43 7.08
CA GLU A 149 -22.60 15.05 7.58
C GLU A 149 -23.15 14.04 6.57
N ARG A 150 -24.26 14.34 5.91
CA ARG A 150 -24.82 13.49 4.85
C ARG A 150 -23.83 13.31 3.70
N ARG A 151 -23.13 14.37 3.30
CA ARG A 151 -22.10 14.30 2.26
C ARG A 151 -20.93 13.44 2.69
N ARG A 152 -20.38 13.65 3.90
CA ARG A 152 -19.32 12.81 4.45
C ARG A 152 -19.74 11.34 4.53
N GLU A 153 -21.01 11.06 4.82
CA GLU A 153 -21.50 9.68 4.82
C GLU A 153 -21.61 9.10 3.41
N ARG A 154 -22.03 9.88 2.40
CA ARG A 154 -21.98 9.47 0.99
C ARG A 154 -20.55 9.19 0.55
N GLU A 155 -19.59 10.04 0.90
CA GLU A 155 -18.17 9.80 0.61
C GLU A 155 -17.65 8.52 1.28
N ARG A 156 -17.98 8.29 2.55
CA ARG A 156 -17.61 7.04 3.23
C ARG A 156 -18.26 5.84 2.55
N ALA A 157 -19.51 5.95 2.09
CA ALA A 157 -20.18 4.90 1.35
C ALA A 157 -19.49 4.61 0.01
N VAL A 158 -19.08 5.64 -0.74
CA VAL A 158 -18.31 5.49 -1.99
C VAL A 158 -16.95 4.85 -1.71
N ARG A 159 -16.19 5.32 -0.72
CA ARG A 159 -14.91 4.71 -0.31
C ARG A 159 -15.07 3.23 0.07
N ARG A 160 -16.14 2.89 0.81
CA ARG A 160 -16.46 1.49 1.15
C ARG A 160 -16.80 0.66 -0.10
N GLN A 161 -17.56 1.21 -1.05
CA GLN A 161 -17.91 0.52 -2.29
C GLN A 161 -16.68 0.29 -3.16
N VAL A 162 -15.78 1.26 -3.27
CA VAL A 162 -14.51 1.13 -3.99
C VAL A 162 -13.63 0.06 -3.34
N LEU A 163 -13.51 0.05 -2.01
CA LEU A 163 -12.77 -1.00 -1.30
C LEU A 163 -13.37 -2.40 -1.52
N VAL A 164 -14.69 -2.52 -1.51
CA VAL A 164 -15.38 -3.79 -1.78
C VAL A 164 -15.24 -4.23 -3.24
N ALA A 165 -15.29 -3.30 -4.20
CA ALA A 165 -15.06 -3.59 -5.61
C ALA A 165 -13.62 -4.05 -5.84
N ARG A 166 -12.63 -3.36 -5.26
CA ARG A 166 -11.22 -3.74 -5.31
C ARG A 166 -10.95 -5.10 -4.66
N ALA A 167 -11.57 -5.38 -3.52
CA ALA A 167 -11.46 -6.69 -2.87
C ALA A 167 -12.06 -7.82 -3.72
N ARG A 168 -13.15 -7.54 -4.46
CA ARG A 168 -13.75 -8.50 -5.39
C ARG A 168 -12.89 -8.70 -6.64
N GLU A 169 -12.32 -7.65 -7.20
CA GLU A 169 -11.39 -7.77 -8.34
C GLU A 169 -10.15 -8.59 -7.95
N GLU A 170 -9.63 -8.42 -6.74
CA GLU A 170 -8.52 -9.23 -6.22
C GLU A 170 -8.91 -10.70 -5.99
N GLU A 171 -10.18 -11.00 -5.65
CA GLU A 171 -10.72 -12.35 -5.51
C GLU A 171 -11.03 -13.00 -6.88
N THR A 172 -11.47 -12.23 -7.89
CA THR A 172 -11.79 -12.75 -9.24
C THR A 172 -10.59 -12.91 -10.16
N LEU A 173 -9.44 -12.29 -9.84
CA LEU A 173 -8.17 -12.55 -10.52
C LEU A 173 -7.59 -13.96 -10.23
N GLU A 174 -8.27 -14.78 -9.40
CA GLU A 174 -7.95 -16.20 -9.22
C GLU A 174 -8.55 -17.12 -10.31
N GLU A 175 -9.48 -16.66 -11.19
CA GLU A 175 -10.16 -17.57 -12.14
C GLU A 175 -10.17 -17.20 -13.64
N GLU A 176 -9.71 -16.04 -14.11
CA GLU A 176 -9.63 -15.78 -15.57
C GLU A 176 -8.28 -15.16 -15.99
N GLU A 177 -7.37 -16.02 -16.46
CA GLU A 177 -6.48 -15.62 -17.56
C GLU A 177 -7.29 -15.59 -18.86
N GLU A 178 -7.03 -14.58 -19.70
CA GLU A 178 -7.48 -14.39 -21.09
C GLU A 178 -8.70 -13.47 -21.33
N SER A 179 -8.46 -12.17 -21.53
CA SER A 179 -8.72 -11.51 -22.84
C SER A 179 -8.46 -10.00 -22.81
N SER A 180 -7.66 -9.58 -23.78
CA SER A 180 -7.41 -8.22 -24.28
C SER A 180 -8.69 -7.50 -24.75
N ASP A 181 -8.79 -6.18 -24.54
CA ASP A 181 -9.11 -5.21 -25.61
C ASP A 181 -8.70 -3.76 -25.24
N GLU A 182 -8.30 -3.02 -26.26
CA GLU A 182 -7.67 -1.69 -26.30
C GLU A 182 -8.60 -0.54 -25.87
N GLU A 183 -8.04 0.57 -25.38
CA GLU A 183 -8.22 1.89 -26.02
C GLU A 183 -7.15 2.89 -25.52
N GLU A 184 -6.38 3.36 -26.49
CA GLU A 184 -5.28 4.31 -26.38
C GLU A 184 -5.80 5.75 -26.26
N SER A 185 -5.37 6.49 -25.23
CA SER A 185 -5.43 7.95 -25.26
C SER A 185 -4.16 8.57 -24.66
N VAL A 186 -3.32 9.11 -25.55
CA VAL A 186 -2.10 9.85 -25.24
C VAL A 186 -2.45 11.31 -24.97
N LEU A 187 -2.02 11.88 -23.83
CA LEU A 187 -1.90 13.34 -23.66
C LEU A 187 -0.60 13.74 -22.92
N PRO A 188 -0.06 14.95 -23.22
CA PRO A 188 1.34 15.28 -23.01
C PRO A 188 1.65 15.88 -21.63
N GLY A 189 2.92 15.80 -21.28
CA GLY A 189 3.47 16.05 -19.95
C GLY A 189 3.08 17.37 -19.28
N ILE A 190 2.78 17.26 -17.99
CA ILE A 190 2.53 18.38 -17.08
C ILE A 190 3.70 18.39 -16.07
N GLU A 191 4.54 19.43 -16.16
CA GLU A 191 5.46 19.81 -15.08
C GLU A 191 4.63 20.18 -13.83
N CYS A 192 4.64 19.32 -12.81
CA CYS A 192 3.88 19.55 -11.58
C CYS A 192 4.76 20.29 -10.54
N LEU A 193 4.58 21.60 -10.43
CA LEU A 193 5.20 22.44 -9.40
C LEU A 193 4.23 22.68 -8.22
N ARG A 194 3.83 21.62 -7.54
CA ARG A 194 3.36 21.54 -6.13
C ARG A 194 2.78 20.14 -5.89
N ALA A 195 3.03 19.58 -4.71
CA ALA A 195 2.44 18.30 -4.33
C ALA A 195 0.91 18.41 -4.33
N ASP A 196 0.28 17.90 -5.38
CA ASP A 196 -1.16 17.70 -5.40
C ASP A 196 -1.48 16.67 -4.31
N PRO A 197 -2.47 16.88 -3.44
CA PRO A 197 -2.93 15.84 -2.50
C PRO A 197 -3.24 14.48 -3.17
N ALA A 198 -3.54 14.44 -4.47
CA ALA A 198 -3.60 13.17 -5.22
C ALA A 198 -2.24 12.44 -5.28
N GLU A 199 -1.12 13.16 -5.28
CA GLU A 199 0.24 12.59 -5.27
C GLU A 199 0.58 11.88 -3.97
N GLU A 200 0.07 12.36 -2.82
CA GLU A 200 0.25 11.67 -1.54
C GLU A 200 -0.48 10.32 -1.53
N ASP A 201 -1.69 10.28 -2.09
CA ASP A 201 -2.48 9.05 -2.23
C ASP A 201 -1.79 8.08 -3.20
N ILE A 202 -1.30 8.55 -4.35
CA ILE A 202 -0.53 7.74 -5.31
C ILE A 202 0.73 7.17 -4.65
N ARG A 203 1.50 8.01 -3.95
CA ARG A 203 2.70 7.57 -3.22
C ARG A 203 2.35 6.53 -2.16
N ARG A 204 1.26 6.71 -1.41
CA ARG A 204 0.77 5.72 -0.45
C ARG A 204 0.44 4.40 -1.15
N THR A 205 -0.30 4.41 -2.25
CA THR A 205 -0.69 3.20 -2.97
C THR A 205 0.54 2.47 -3.54
N ILE A 206 1.52 3.19 -4.10
CA ILE A 206 2.79 2.60 -4.56
C ILE A 206 3.54 1.93 -3.42
N ARG A 207 3.65 2.61 -2.27
CA ARG A 207 4.29 2.07 -1.06
C ARG A 207 3.60 0.78 -0.58
N GLU A 208 2.28 0.76 -0.54
CA GLU A 208 1.50 -0.42 -0.15
C GLU A 208 1.65 -1.59 -1.12
N ARG A 209 1.67 -1.31 -2.44
CA ARG A 209 1.92 -2.31 -3.49
C ARG A 209 3.33 -2.88 -3.39
N PHE A 210 4.34 -2.05 -3.12
CA PHE A 210 5.70 -2.51 -2.87
C PHE A 210 5.77 -3.42 -1.64
N ILE A 211 5.20 -3.03 -0.50
CA ILE A 211 5.20 -3.87 0.72
C ILE A 211 4.57 -5.23 0.43
N SER A 212 3.47 -5.24 -0.33
CA SER A 212 2.74 -6.45 -0.73
C SER A 212 3.42 -7.27 -1.84
N GLY A 213 4.52 -6.77 -2.43
CA GLY A 213 5.27 -7.48 -3.47
C GLY A 213 4.54 -7.53 -4.82
N LEU A 214 3.75 -6.50 -5.13
CA LEU A 214 2.87 -6.45 -6.32
C LEU A 214 3.41 -5.62 -7.49
N LEU A 215 4.47 -4.83 -7.29
CA LEU A 215 5.16 -4.15 -8.40
C LEU A 215 6.02 -5.15 -9.16
N THR A 216 6.12 -5.04 -10.48
CA THR A 216 6.74 -6.07 -11.33
C THR A 216 8.23 -5.83 -11.55
N ASN A 217 8.63 -4.58 -11.82
CA ASN A 217 9.99 -4.23 -12.25
C ASN A 217 10.81 -3.55 -11.13
N VAL A 218 10.68 -4.04 -9.90
CA VAL A 218 11.42 -3.52 -8.72
C VAL A 218 12.31 -4.60 -8.13
N ASP A 219 13.49 -4.20 -7.67
CA ASP A 219 14.40 -5.09 -6.94
C ASP A 219 13.93 -5.32 -5.50
N TYR A 220 13.19 -6.42 -5.30
CA TYR A 220 12.80 -6.89 -3.97
C TYR A 220 13.92 -7.65 -3.27
N ASP A 221 14.76 -8.36 -4.02
CA ASP A 221 15.76 -9.26 -3.47
C ASP A 221 16.80 -8.49 -2.65
N GLY A 222 17.15 -7.28 -3.09
CA GLY A 222 18.05 -6.38 -2.34
C GLY A 222 17.48 -5.86 -1.03
N VAL A 223 16.16 -5.91 -0.83
CA VAL A 223 15.49 -5.44 0.40
C VAL A 223 15.10 -6.61 1.30
N ASP A 224 14.52 -7.66 0.73
CA ASP A 224 14.01 -8.83 1.46
C ASP A 224 15.09 -9.52 2.29
N TRP A 225 16.33 -9.54 1.80
CA TRP A 225 17.45 -10.28 2.40
C TRP A 225 18.48 -9.40 3.11
N ASP A 226 18.27 -8.07 3.12
CA ASP A 226 19.19 -7.13 3.76
C ASP A 226 18.81 -6.95 5.24
N GLU A 227 19.67 -7.47 6.11
CA GLU A 227 19.50 -7.45 7.57
C GLU A 227 19.58 -6.03 8.16
N LYS A 228 20.10 -5.03 7.42
CA LYS A 228 20.15 -3.64 7.93
C LYS A 228 18.77 -3.02 8.18
N TRP A 229 17.72 -3.64 7.63
CA TRP A 229 16.34 -3.22 7.80
C TRP A 229 15.62 -3.96 8.92
N ASP A 230 16.28 -4.92 9.57
CA ASP A 230 15.76 -5.50 10.80
C ASP A 230 15.85 -4.47 11.93
N PRO A 231 14.85 -4.43 12.85
CA PRO A 231 14.95 -3.59 14.02
C PRO A 231 16.18 -4.02 14.84
N ASP A 232 17.06 -3.07 15.15
CA ASP A 232 18.10 -3.29 16.15
C ASP A 232 17.41 -3.30 17.52
N ASP A 233 17.03 -4.49 18.01
CA ASP A 233 16.44 -4.68 19.36
C ASP A 233 17.32 -4.05 20.48
N ARG A 234 18.59 -3.76 20.18
CA ARG A 234 19.54 -3.10 21.07
C ARG A 234 19.16 -1.67 21.45
N GLU A 235 18.59 -0.89 20.53
CA GLU A 235 18.20 0.51 20.84
C GLU A 235 16.95 0.55 21.73
N ASP A 236 16.04 -0.41 21.54
CA ASP A 236 14.85 -0.57 22.38
C ASP A 236 15.20 -1.13 23.77
N GLU A 237 16.17 -2.05 23.87
CA GLU A 237 16.71 -2.52 25.15
C GLU A 237 17.41 -1.39 25.93
N GLU A 238 18.28 -0.60 25.29
CA GLU A 238 18.98 0.53 25.94
C GLU A 238 18.00 1.58 26.50
N LYS A 239 16.93 1.87 25.76
CA LYS A 239 15.87 2.79 26.22
C LYS A 239 15.09 2.27 27.43
N TRP A 240 14.92 0.95 27.54
CA TRP A 240 14.27 0.33 28.71
C TRP A 240 15.14 0.42 29.97
N PHE A 241 16.47 0.39 29.85
CA PHE A 241 17.37 0.56 30.99
C PHE A 241 17.52 2.02 31.43
N ASP A 242 17.46 2.97 30.50
CA ASP A 242 17.50 4.41 30.81
C ASP A 242 16.25 4.87 31.61
N GLU A 243 15.08 4.25 31.39
CA GLU A 243 13.85 4.57 32.15
C GLU A 243 13.84 4.01 33.58
N GLU A 244 14.65 2.97 33.90
CA GLU A 244 14.75 2.41 35.25
C GLU A 244 15.75 3.16 36.16
N GLU A 245 16.73 3.90 35.63
CA GLU A 245 17.71 4.64 36.45
C GLU A 245 17.19 6.00 36.99
N GLU A 246 15.99 6.46 36.59
CA GLU A 246 15.38 7.72 37.06
C GLU A 246 14.27 7.57 38.12
N SER A 247 14.06 6.39 38.73
CA SER A 247 13.04 6.16 39.78
C SER A 247 13.58 5.89 41.19
#